data_AF-A0A931Z3G0-F1
#
_entry.id   AF-A0A931Z3G0-F1
#
_cell.length_a   1.000
_cell.length_b   1.000
_cell.length_c   1.000
_cell.angle_alpha   90.00
_cell.angle_beta   90.00
_cell.angle_gamma   90.00
#
_symmetry.space_group_name_H-M   'P 1'
#
loop_
_entity.id
_entity.type
_entity.pdbx_description
1 polymer ?
#
loop_
_entity_poly.entity_id
_entity_poly.type
_entity_poly.pdbx_seq_one_letter_code
_entity_poly.pdbx_strand_id
1 'polypeptide(L)'
;MVEVQFHGFTFEKWVRDTIFGGYQGDYMQRWDVPPEANICEIIPAKQRGLPVSIKSAKYGSPIGLGDILRQRQIDRPFLMIVGFWCQRVPSEKWFEEIDVAHFSEKTWSTLWGGLTVENLRQIDAVVKNLSEHYSLVRKQAQTWKRTTAEVATSRIVVNPKIDSKSQRRIQCSLPFDEFWRQVGRVPVQQAHPKLFGRDFPNPIRSSSRTFN
;
A
#
# COMPACT_ATOMS: atom_id res chain seq x y z
N MET A 1 -12.03 -5.40 20.83
CA MET A 1 -12.18 -5.24 19.37
C MET A 1 -10.93 -5.80 18.71
N VAL A 2 -11.03 -6.86 17.90
CA VAL A 2 -9.88 -7.36 17.13
C VAL A 2 -9.64 -6.36 16.01
N GLU A 3 -8.47 -5.74 16.00
CA GLU A 3 -8.11 -4.75 14.99
C GLU A 3 -8.05 -5.41 13.61
N VAL A 4 -8.89 -4.95 12.67
CA VAL A 4 -9.11 -5.54 11.34
C VAL A 4 -7.81 -5.66 10.52
N GLN A 5 -6.75 -4.96 10.92
CA GLN A 5 -5.45 -4.90 10.27
C GLN A 5 -4.30 -5.38 11.17
N PHE A 6 -4.59 -6.12 12.24
CA PHE A 6 -3.57 -6.55 13.22
C PHE A 6 -2.35 -7.21 12.58
N HIS A 7 -2.54 -8.13 11.62
CA HIS A 7 -1.44 -8.76 10.90
C HIS A 7 -0.58 -7.77 10.09
N GLY A 8 -1.19 -6.72 9.53
CA GLY A 8 -0.47 -5.66 8.83
C GLY A 8 0.35 -4.80 9.79
N PHE A 9 -0.21 -4.44 10.95
CA PHE A 9 0.52 -3.72 12.00
C PHE A 9 1.66 -4.55 12.60
N THR A 10 1.44 -5.84 12.83
CA THR A 10 2.50 -6.76 13.27
C THR A 10 3.62 -6.86 12.24
N PHE A 11 3.28 -6.94 10.95
CA PHE A 11 4.29 -6.93 9.88
C PHE A 11 5.06 -5.61 9.86
N GLU A 12 4.38 -4.47 9.87
CA GLU A 12 5.02 -3.15 9.89
C GLU A 12 5.93 -2.96 11.10
N LYS A 13 5.46 -3.37 12.29
CA LYS A 13 6.24 -3.36 13.52
C LYS A 13 7.48 -4.23 13.40
N TRP A 14 7.36 -5.46 12.92
CA TRP A 14 8.51 -6.34 12.73
C TRP A 14 9.54 -5.74 11.79
N VAL A 15 9.11 -5.12 10.67
CA VAL A 15 10.02 -4.44 9.74
C VAL A 15 10.76 -3.31 10.47
N ARG A 16 10.05 -2.44 11.21
CA ARG A 16 10.68 -1.34 11.96
C ARG A 16 11.65 -1.83 13.03
N ASP A 17 11.24 -2.80 13.83
CA ASP A 17 12.05 -3.35 14.93
C ASP A 17 13.30 -4.07 14.42
N THR A 18 13.16 -4.85 13.35
CA THR A 18 14.22 -5.76 12.90
C THR A 18 15.16 -5.11 11.89
N ILE A 19 14.66 -4.18 11.07
CA ILE A 19 15.41 -3.59 9.94
C ILE A 19 15.81 -2.15 10.22
N PHE A 20 15.00 -1.38 10.94
CA PHE A 20 15.16 0.07 11.12
C PHE A 20 15.40 0.46 12.60
N GLY A 21 16.04 -0.41 13.37
CA GLY A 21 16.47 -0.12 14.74
C GLY A 21 15.32 0.21 15.70
N GLY A 22 14.11 -0.28 15.44
CA GLY A 22 12.94 0.01 16.28
C GLY A 22 12.36 1.40 16.10
N TYR A 23 12.60 2.04 14.94
CA TYR A 23 12.03 3.35 14.61
C TYR A 23 10.54 3.44 14.99
N GLN A 24 10.22 4.36 15.90
CA GLN A 24 8.85 4.70 16.26
C GLN A 24 8.48 5.99 15.55
N GLY A 25 7.61 5.89 14.56
CA GLY A 25 7.15 7.04 13.80
C GLY A 25 5.85 7.63 14.33
N ASP A 26 5.58 8.89 13.98
CA ASP A 26 4.31 9.55 14.24
C ASP A 26 3.27 9.17 13.18
N TYR A 27 1.99 9.13 13.55
CA TYR A 27 0.87 8.95 12.63
C TYR A 27 0.82 10.02 11.52
N MET A 28 1.28 11.24 11.81
CA MET A 28 1.20 12.38 10.88
C MET A 28 2.31 12.40 9.82
N GLN A 29 3.32 11.54 9.94
CA GLN A 29 4.46 11.55 9.04
C GLN A 29 4.09 11.11 7.61
N ARG A 30 4.92 11.53 6.65
CA ARG A 30 4.69 11.20 5.24
C ARG A 30 5.01 9.74 4.90
N TRP A 31 6.04 9.18 5.54
CA TRP A 31 6.65 7.89 5.23
C TRP A 31 6.69 6.98 6.45
N ASP A 32 6.50 5.68 6.25
CA ASP A 32 6.51 4.73 7.37
C ASP A 32 7.89 4.65 8.03
N VAL A 33 8.96 4.92 7.28
CA VAL A 33 10.32 5.21 7.78
C VAL A 33 10.92 6.36 6.95
N PRO A 34 11.37 7.45 7.57
CA PRO A 34 12.00 8.55 6.86
C PRO A 34 13.44 8.20 6.41
N PRO A 35 14.01 8.95 5.44
CA PRO A 35 15.37 8.73 4.92
C PRO A 35 16.44 8.59 6.01
N GLU A 36 16.41 9.49 6.99
CA GLU A 36 17.32 9.61 8.13
C GLU A 36 17.27 8.41 9.09
N ALA A 37 16.18 7.65 9.09
CA ALA A 37 16.07 6.40 9.86
C ALA A 37 16.42 5.15 9.04
N ASN A 38 16.51 5.25 7.71
CA ASN A 38 16.93 4.17 6.81
C ASN A 38 18.46 4.16 6.63
N ILE A 39 19.19 3.85 7.71
CA ILE A 39 20.66 3.88 7.72
C ILE A 39 21.32 2.55 8.10
N CYS A 40 20.52 1.55 8.49
CA CYS A 40 21.03 0.28 8.99
C CYS A 40 21.84 -0.49 7.93
N GLU A 41 22.97 -1.07 8.34
CA GLU A 41 23.93 -1.69 7.43
C GLU A 41 23.42 -2.95 6.72
N ILE A 42 22.43 -3.62 7.32
CA ILE A 42 21.77 -4.79 6.73
C ILE A 42 21.06 -4.46 5.41
N ILE A 43 20.72 -3.19 5.20
CA ILE A 43 20.07 -2.69 3.99
C ILE A 43 21.17 -2.45 2.94
N PRO A 44 20.99 -2.90 1.68
CA PRO A 44 21.94 -2.62 0.60
C PRO A 44 22.28 -1.13 0.49
N ALA A 45 23.56 -0.78 0.32
CA ALA A 45 24.01 0.63 0.33
C ALA A 45 23.23 1.53 -0.63
N LYS A 46 22.89 1.03 -1.82
CA LYS A 46 22.08 1.75 -2.84
C LYS A 46 20.63 2.06 -2.42
N GLN A 47 20.16 1.45 -1.34
CA GLN A 47 18.79 1.57 -0.80
C GLN A 47 18.75 2.37 0.52
N ARG A 48 19.90 2.60 1.17
CA ARG A 48 19.99 3.41 2.39
C ARG A 48 19.72 4.89 2.07
N GLY A 49 19.21 5.63 3.05
CA GLY A 49 18.89 7.05 2.92
C GLY A 49 17.69 7.33 2.01
N LEU A 50 16.92 6.31 1.63
CA LEU A 50 15.66 6.47 0.91
C LEU A 50 14.48 6.41 1.89
N PRO A 51 13.41 7.20 1.67
CA PRO A 51 12.20 7.02 2.44
C PRO A 51 11.56 5.65 2.14
N VAL A 52 10.86 5.09 3.12
CA VAL A 52 10.26 3.75 3.02
C VAL A 52 8.77 3.81 3.30
N SER A 53 8.01 3.13 2.45
CA SER A 53 6.61 2.79 2.67
C SER A 53 6.51 1.28 2.93
N ILE A 54 5.99 0.91 4.09
CA ILE A 54 5.77 -0.49 4.49
C ILE A 54 4.30 -0.81 4.27
N LYS A 55 4.03 -1.93 3.61
CA LYS A 55 2.67 -2.36 3.28
C LYS A 55 2.52 -3.86 3.47
N SER A 56 1.28 -4.28 3.65
CA SER A 56 0.90 -5.69 3.60
C SER A 56 -0.30 -5.88 2.69
N ALA A 57 -0.31 -6.95 1.92
CA ALA A 57 -1.43 -7.28 1.02
C ALA A 57 -1.68 -8.79 1.03
N LYS A 58 -2.88 -9.22 0.62
CA LYS A 58 -3.10 -10.65 0.36
C LYS A 58 -2.26 -11.06 -0.85
N TYR A 59 -1.66 -12.24 -0.84
CA TYR A 59 -0.93 -12.77 -2.00
C TYR A 59 -1.81 -12.77 -3.26
N GLY A 60 -1.27 -12.29 -4.38
CA GLY A 60 -1.99 -12.12 -5.64
C GLY A 60 -2.98 -10.95 -5.69
N SER A 61 -3.11 -10.16 -4.62
CA SER A 61 -4.01 -9.00 -4.59
C SER A 61 -3.27 -7.67 -4.76
N PRO A 62 -3.94 -6.61 -5.23
CA PRO A 62 -3.37 -5.27 -5.27
C PRO A 62 -2.95 -4.75 -3.89
N ILE A 63 -1.86 -3.98 -3.85
CA ILE A 63 -1.33 -3.34 -2.65
C ILE A 63 -2.05 -2.00 -2.45
N GLY A 64 -2.75 -1.82 -1.33
CA GLY A 64 -3.39 -0.55 -1.01
C GLY A 64 -2.37 0.54 -0.61
N LEU A 65 -2.48 1.74 -1.18
CA LEU A 65 -1.49 2.82 -1.02
C LEU A 65 -2.00 4.01 -0.19
N GLY A 66 -3.26 3.99 0.27
CA GLY A 66 -3.85 5.11 1.01
C GLY A 66 -4.33 6.22 0.09
N ASP A 67 -4.23 7.47 0.53
CA ASP A 67 -4.77 8.66 -0.15
C ASP A 67 -4.14 8.89 -1.54
N ILE A 68 -4.97 9.03 -2.57
CA ILE A 68 -4.47 9.10 -3.94
C ILE A 68 -3.69 10.37 -4.26
N LEU A 69 -4.06 11.51 -3.65
CA LEU A 69 -3.43 12.80 -3.92
C LEU A 69 -2.03 12.82 -3.31
N ARG A 70 -1.89 12.33 -2.07
CA ARG A 70 -0.59 12.15 -1.43
C ARG A 70 0.33 11.24 -2.23
N GLN A 71 -0.20 10.15 -2.77
CA GLN A 71 0.56 9.20 -3.58
C GLN A 71 0.99 9.79 -4.93
N ARG A 72 0.13 10.59 -5.58
CA ARG A 72 0.45 11.26 -6.86
C ARG A 72 1.54 12.32 -6.72
N GLN A 73 1.67 12.92 -5.54
CA GLN A 73 2.64 13.96 -5.21
C GLN A 73 4.01 13.44 -4.78
N ILE A 74 4.26 12.12 -4.81
CA ILE A 74 5.60 11.58 -4.58
C ILE A 74 6.50 11.96 -5.77
N ASP A 75 7.53 12.73 -5.46
CA ASP A 75 8.43 13.44 -6.36
C ASP A 75 9.90 13.05 -6.13
N ARG A 76 10.14 11.91 -5.47
CA ARG A 76 11.47 11.45 -5.09
C ARG A 76 11.55 9.92 -5.10
N PRO A 77 12.75 9.36 -5.23
CA PRO A 77 12.94 7.92 -5.08
C PRO A 77 12.55 7.43 -3.69
N PHE A 78 12.00 6.22 -3.61
CA PHE A 78 11.60 5.60 -2.36
C PHE A 78 11.62 4.07 -2.44
N LEU A 79 11.55 3.42 -1.28
CA LEU A 79 11.38 1.98 -1.17
C LEU A 79 9.95 1.63 -0.78
N MET A 80 9.39 0.62 -1.41
CA MET A 80 8.16 -0.01 -0.96
C MET A 80 8.47 -1.42 -0.49
N ILE A 81 8.37 -1.65 0.82
CA ILE A 81 8.51 -2.98 1.43
C ILE A 81 7.12 -3.58 1.55
N VAL A 82 6.90 -4.76 0.98
CA VAL A 82 5.60 -5.41 0.98
C VAL A 82 5.71 -6.83 1.48
N GLY A 83 4.92 -7.15 2.49
CA GLY A 83 4.65 -8.52 2.90
C GLY A 83 3.33 -9.02 2.32
N PHE A 84 3.36 -10.14 1.59
CA PHE A 84 2.20 -10.79 1.02
C PHE A 84 1.76 -11.96 1.87
N TRP A 85 0.50 -11.93 2.34
CA TRP A 85 -0.04 -12.96 3.22
C TRP A 85 -1.10 -13.84 2.55
N CYS A 86 -1.19 -15.07 3.02
CA CYS A 86 -2.29 -16.00 2.78
C CYS A 86 -2.98 -16.35 4.10
N GLN A 87 -4.24 -16.74 4.01
CA GLN A 87 -4.99 -17.28 5.14
C GLN A 87 -5.15 -18.77 4.93
N ARG A 88 -4.38 -19.56 5.66
CA ARG A 88 -4.41 -21.03 5.59
C ARG A 88 -5.50 -21.61 6.51
N VAL A 89 -5.68 -21.00 7.68
CA VAL A 89 -6.76 -21.32 8.63
C VAL A 89 -7.43 -20.03 9.12
N PRO A 90 -8.67 -20.07 9.65
CA PRO A 90 -9.42 -18.88 10.04
C PRO A 90 -8.71 -17.98 11.07
N SER A 91 -7.86 -18.56 11.92
CA SER A 91 -7.16 -17.86 13.00
C SER A 91 -5.78 -17.34 12.65
N GLU A 92 -5.27 -17.58 11.44
CA GLU A 92 -3.87 -17.32 11.11
C GLU A 92 -3.68 -16.64 9.76
N LYS A 93 -2.69 -15.75 9.74
CA LYS A 93 -2.14 -15.15 8.53
C LYS A 93 -0.69 -15.58 8.39
N TRP A 94 -0.38 -16.15 7.24
CA TRP A 94 0.95 -16.60 6.87
C TRP A 94 1.49 -15.64 5.83
N PHE A 95 2.55 -14.92 6.15
CA PHE A 95 3.29 -14.17 5.12
C PHE A 95 4.07 -15.20 4.31
N GLU A 96 3.88 -15.22 3.00
CA GLU A 96 4.53 -16.21 2.13
C GLU A 96 5.55 -15.56 1.21
N GLU A 97 5.50 -14.24 1.09
CA GLU A 97 6.50 -13.47 0.35
C GLU A 97 6.72 -12.12 1.01
N ILE A 98 7.98 -11.69 1.07
CA ILE A 98 8.36 -10.35 1.52
C ILE A 98 9.44 -9.84 0.59
N ASP A 99 9.27 -8.64 0.03
CA ASP A 99 10.30 -8.03 -0.80
C ASP A 99 10.25 -6.50 -0.76
N VAL A 100 11.26 -5.89 -1.39
CA VAL A 100 11.42 -4.45 -1.54
C VAL A 100 11.48 -4.05 -3.01
N ALA A 101 10.56 -3.19 -3.41
CA ALA A 101 10.63 -2.50 -4.69
C ALA A 101 11.28 -1.13 -4.51
N HIS A 102 12.27 -0.82 -5.34
CA HIS A 102 12.85 0.53 -5.41
C HIS A 102 12.16 1.30 -6.54
N PHE A 103 11.42 2.37 -6.22
CA PHE A 103 10.81 3.23 -7.22
C PHE A 103 11.64 4.50 -7.39
N SER A 104 12.12 4.75 -8.62
CA SER A 104 12.56 6.09 -9.02
C SER A 104 11.36 7.01 -9.24
N GLU A 105 11.58 8.32 -9.21
CA GLU A 105 10.56 9.31 -9.57
C GLU A 105 9.94 9.04 -10.95
N LYS A 106 10.79 8.76 -11.95
CA LYS A 106 10.36 8.45 -13.31
C LYS A 106 9.45 7.22 -13.34
N THR A 107 9.90 6.10 -12.74
CA THR A 107 9.10 4.86 -12.72
C THR A 107 7.77 5.07 -12.00
N TRP A 108 7.77 5.78 -10.86
CA TRP A 108 6.55 6.08 -10.13
C TRP A 108 5.59 6.94 -10.95
N SER A 109 6.08 8.01 -11.57
CA SER A 109 5.30 8.89 -12.43
C SER A 109 4.68 8.15 -13.61
N THR A 110 5.42 7.24 -14.25
CA THR A 110 4.90 6.45 -15.39
C THR A 110 3.70 5.57 -15.00
N LEU A 111 3.62 5.10 -13.75
CA LEU A 111 2.49 4.27 -13.30
C LEU A 111 1.15 5.03 -13.31
N TRP A 112 1.17 6.36 -13.24
CA TRP A 112 -0.04 7.18 -13.29
C TRP A 112 -0.58 7.38 -14.71
N GLY A 113 0.19 7.02 -15.74
CA GLY A 113 -0.17 7.29 -17.13
C GLY A 113 -0.47 8.78 -17.34
N GLY A 114 -1.61 9.07 -17.97
CA GLY A 114 -2.11 10.43 -18.17
C GLY A 114 -2.81 11.06 -16.96
N LEU A 115 -2.98 10.37 -15.83
CA LEU A 115 -3.73 10.94 -14.69
C LEU A 115 -2.99 12.13 -14.06
N THR A 116 -3.60 13.29 -14.16
CA THR A 116 -3.13 14.55 -13.56
C THR A 116 -3.66 14.72 -12.14
N VAL A 117 -3.04 15.63 -11.37
CA VAL A 117 -3.54 16.02 -10.04
C VAL A 117 -4.94 16.64 -10.15
N GLU A 118 -5.21 17.37 -11.22
CA GLU A 118 -6.49 18.02 -11.51
C GLU A 118 -7.60 16.98 -11.73
N ASN A 119 -7.33 15.93 -12.51
CA ASN A 119 -8.28 14.82 -12.66
C ASN A 119 -8.61 14.19 -11.30
N LEU A 120 -7.60 13.98 -10.45
CA LEU A 120 -7.77 13.38 -9.14
C LEU A 120 -8.53 14.29 -8.17
N ARG A 121 -8.33 15.61 -8.25
CA ARG A 121 -9.09 16.62 -7.47
C ARG A 121 -10.58 16.63 -7.86
N GLN A 122 -10.89 16.48 -9.15
CA GLN A 122 -12.29 16.40 -9.61
C GLN A 122 -13.03 15.24 -8.95
N ILE A 123 -12.45 14.03 -8.98
CA ILE A 123 -13.07 12.87 -8.35
C ILE A 123 -13.02 12.93 -6.82
N ASP A 124 -11.98 13.53 -6.21
CA ASP A 124 -11.94 13.74 -4.77
C ASP A 124 -13.12 14.62 -4.30
N ALA A 125 -13.42 15.69 -5.02
CA ALA A 125 -14.56 16.57 -4.73
C ALA A 125 -15.91 15.83 -4.86
N VAL A 126 -16.08 15.01 -5.89
CA VAL A 126 -17.28 14.16 -6.06
C VAL A 126 -17.40 13.19 -4.88
N VAL A 127 -16.33 12.47 -4.55
CA VAL A 127 -16.34 11.46 -3.48
C VAL A 127 -16.63 12.10 -2.13
N LYS A 128 -16.03 13.25 -1.82
CA LYS A 128 -16.19 13.95 -0.55
C LYS A 128 -17.47 14.78 -0.46
N ASN A 129 -18.33 14.78 -1.48
CA ASN A 129 -19.62 15.45 -1.39
C ASN A 129 -20.53 14.72 -0.39
N LEU A 130 -20.74 15.33 0.78
CA LEU A 130 -21.59 14.82 1.84
C LEU A 130 -23.05 15.30 1.75
N SER A 131 -23.35 16.28 0.89
CA SER A 131 -24.74 16.72 0.67
C SER A 131 -25.52 15.73 -0.21
N GLU A 132 -24.83 14.84 -0.90
CA GLU A 132 -25.43 13.82 -1.74
C GLU A 132 -25.49 12.43 -1.08
N HIS A 133 -26.58 11.71 -1.38
CA HIS A 133 -26.75 10.34 -0.92
C HIS A 133 -25.67 9.42 -1.52
N TYR A 134 -25.12 8.50 -0.71
CA TYR A 134 -23.96 7.68 -1.09
C TYR A 134 -24.14 6.86 -2.36
N SER A 135 -25.36 6.43 -2.66
CA SER A 135 -25.65 5.67 -3.88
C SER A 135 -25.45 6.52 -5.14
N LEU A 136 -25.75 7.81 -5.10
CA LEU A 136 -25.55 8.74 -6.20
C LEU A 136 -24.06 9.03 -6.39
N VAL A 137 -23.35 9.33 -5.30
CA VAL A 137 -21.88 9.53 -5.31
C VAL A 137 -21.15 8.31 -5.88
N ARG A 138 -21.58 7.08 -5.55
CA ARG A 138 -21.02 5.86 -6.15
C ARG A 138 -21.22 5.81 -7.66
N LYS A 139 -22.43 6.15 -8.15
CA LYS A 139 -22.72 6.19 -9.59
C LYS A 139 -21.88 7.24 -10.29
N GLN A 140 -21.78 8.45 -9.74
CA GLN A 140 -20.93 9.51 -10.28
C GLN A 140 -19.46 9.11 -10.34
N ALA A 141 -18.94 8.49 -9.27
CA ALA A 141 -17.56 8.00 -9.23
C ALA A 141 -17.30 6.89 -10.27
N GLN A 142 -18.27 5.99 -10.47
CA GLN A 142 -18.21 4.96 -11.51
C GLN A 142 -18.25 5.58 -12.91
N THR A 143 -19.13 6.55 -13.15
CA THR A 143 -19.20 7.30 -14.41
C THR A 143 -17.87 7.99 -14.69
N TRP A 144 -17.32 8.74 -13.73
CA TRP A 144 -16.03 9.40 -13.87
C TRP A 144 -14.92 8.42 -14.25
N LYS A 145 -14.84 7.25 -13.59
CA LYS A 145 -13.84 6.21 -13.92
C LYS A 145 -13.99 5.68 -15.35
N ARG A 146 -15.21 5.65 -15.89
CA ARG A 146 -15.50 5.16 -17.25
C ARG A 146 -15.28 6.22 -18.31
N THR A 147 -15.53 7.49 -18.01
CA THR A 147 -15.51 8.59 -18.98
C THR A 147 -14.19 9.34 -19.03
N THR A 148 -13.37 9.26 -17.98
CA THR A 148 -12.05 9.90 -17.94
C THR A 148 -11.05 9.03 -18.68
N ALA A 149 -10.66 9.43 -19.89
CA ALA A 149 -9.81 8.64 -20.78
C ALA A 149 -8.46 8.29 -20.16
N GLU A 150 -7.89 9.19 -19.36
CA GLU A 150 -6.60 9.05 -18.68
C GLU A 150 -6.59 7.87 -17.71
N VAL A 151 -7.74 7.51 -17.14
CA VAL A 151 -7.86 6.34 -16.24
C VAL A 151 -7.45 5.05 -16.94
N ALA A 152 -7.75 4.91 -18.25
CA ALA A 152 -7.41 3.72 -19.02
C ALA A 152 -5.89 3.57 -19.26
N THR A 153 -5.13 4.65 -19.10
CA THR A 153 -3.67 4.67 -19.28
C THR A 153 -2.90 4.45 -17.96
N SER A 154 -3.59 4.53 -16.82
CA SER A 154 -2.97 4.40 -15.50
C SER A 154 -2.85 2.94 -15.09
N ARG A 155 -1.67 2.58 -14.57
CA ARG A 155 -1.45 1.29 -13.87
C ARG A 155 -1.84 1.38 -12.40
N ILE A 156 -1.76 2.57 -11.79
CA ILE A 156 -2.34 2.81 -10.47
C ILE A 156 -3.86 2.76 -10.58
N VAL A 157 -4.49 1.95 -9.74
CA VAL A 157 -5.95 1.79 -9.73
C VAL A 157 -6.58 2.77 -8.75
N VAL A 158 -7.51 3.59 -9.23
CA VAL A 158 -8.31 4.52 -8.41
C VAL A 158 -9.42 3.76 -7.69
N ASN A 159 -9.46 3.84 -6.37
CA ASN A 159 -10.37 3.12 -5.48
C ASN A 159 -11.16 4.10 -4.58
N PRO A 160 -12.28 4.67 -5.07
CA PRO A 160 -13.19 5.45 -4.24
C PRO A 160 -13.78 4.59 -3.12
N LYS A 161 -13.60 5.01 -1.87
CA LYS A 161 -14.21 4.38 -0.70
C LYS A 161 -15.35 5.26 -0.20
N ILE A 162 -16.56 4.78 -0.46
CA ILE A 162 -17.82 5.48 -0.26
C ILE A 162 -18.73 4.55 0.56
N ASP A 163 -18.85 4.75 1.88
CA ASP A 163 -19.74 3.94 2.74
C ASP A 163 -21.13 4.58 2.92
N SER A 164 -22.07 3.86 3.54
CA SER A 164 -23.43 4.38 3.77
C SER A 164 -23.55 5.33 4.97
N LYS A 165 -22.47 5.50 5.76
CA LYS A 165 -22.48 6.28 7.00
C LYS A 165 -21.82 7.65 6.80
N SER A 166 -20.49 7.67 6.67
CA SER A 166 -19.73 8.92 6.62
C SER A 166 -18.35 8.79 5.95
N GLN A 167 -17.83 7.59 5.73
CA GLN A 167 -16.51 7.45 5.14
C GLN A 167 -16.56 7.74 3.64
N ARG A 168 -15.95 8.88 3.29
CA ARG A 168 -15.66 9.34 1.93
C ARG A 168 -14.18 9.60 1.80
N ARG A 169 -13.48 8.76 1.06
CA ARG A 169 -12.07 8.98 0.72
C ARG A 169 -11.74 8.34 -0.60
N ILE A 170 -10.84 8.96 -1.33
CA ILE A 170 -10.29 8.38 -2.55
C ILE A 170 -8.96 7.73 -2.23
N GLN A 171 -8.87 6.43 -2.48
CA GLN A 171 -7.65 5.67 -2.27
C GLN A 171 -7.13 5.15 -3.60
N CYS A 172 -5.91 4.63 -3.62
CA CYS A 172 -5.39 3.90 -4.76
C CYS A 172 -4.71 2.59 -4.38
N SER A 173 -4.43 1.77 -5.38
CA SER A 173 -3.65 0.55 -5.23
C SER A 173 -2.67 0.32 -6.37
N LEU A 174 -1.56 -0.31 -6.05
CA LEU A 174 -0.59 -0.85 -7.01
C LEU A 174 -0.96 -2.31 -7.33
N PRO A 175 -1.10 -2.70 -8.61
CA PRO A 175 -1.31 -4.10 -8.98
C PRO A 175 -0.17 -5.02 -8.50
N PHE A 176 -0.50 -6.26 -8.14
CA PHE A 176 0.46 -7.26 -7.68
C PHE A 176 1.63 -7.46 -8.65
N ASP A 177 1.31 -7.66 -9.94
CA ASP A 177 2.33 -7.90 -10.97
C ASP A 177 3.23 -6.67 -11.21
N GLU A 178 2.71 -5.46 -10.97
CA GLU A 178 3.50 -4.24 -11.15
C GLU A 178 4.54 -4.09 -10.04
N PHE A 179 4.19 -4.48 -8.81
CA PHE A 179 5.17 -4.55 -7.72
C PHE A 179 6.32 -5.50 -8.08
N TRP A 180 6.00 -6.72 -8.51
CA TRP A 180 7.02 -7.72 -8.85
C TRP A 180 7.86 -7.35 -10.09
N ARG A 181 7.25 -6.67 -11.06
CA ARG A 181 7.99 -6.05 -12.16
C ARG A 181 9.05 -5.08 -11.64
N GLN A 182 8.72 -4.28 -10.63
CA GLN A 182 9.67 -3.34 -10.02
C GLN A 182 10.74 -4.03 -9.16
N VAL A 183 10.40 -5.12 -8.48
CA VAL A 183 11.39 -5.95 -7.77
C VAL A 183 12.37 -6.58 -8.77
N GLY A 184 11.91 -6.93 -9.98
CA GLY A 184 12.73 -7.56 -11.01
C GLY A 184 12.82 -9.08 -10.89
N ARG A 185 11.85 -9.70 -10.19
CA ARG A 185 11.71 -11.17 -10.12
C ARG A 185 10.25 -11.59 -10.10
N VAL A 186 10.02 -12.88 -10.35
CA VAL A 186 8.71 -13.52 -10.19
C VAL A 186 8.47 -13.87 -8.71
N PRO A 187 7.24 -13.69 -8.17
CA PRO A 187 6.90 -14.15 -6.83
C PRO A 187 6.98 -15.67 -6.71
N VAL A 188 7.53 -16.16 -5.61
CA VAL A 188 7.66 -17.57 -5.27
C VAL A 188 7.33 -17.76 -3.79
N GLN A 189 6.23 -18.44 -3.47
CA GLN A 189 5.83 -18.62 -2.07
C GLN A 189 6.92 -19.33 -1.25
N GLN A 190 7.20 -18.79 -0.07
CA GLN A 190 8.23 -19.26 0.86
C GLN A 190 7.58 -19.62 2.19
N ALA A 191 7.97 -20.75 2.77
CA ALA A 191 7.55 -21.12 4.13
C ALA A 191 8.14 -20.17 5.19
N HIS A 192 9.34 -19.66 4.92
CA HIS A 192 10.12 -18.77 5.79
C HIS A 192 10.55 -17.54 4.98
N PRO A 193 9.64 -16.58 4.73
CA PRO A 193 10.01 -15.39 3.96
C PRO A 193 10.97 -14.53 4.77
N LYS A 194 11.91 -13.90 4.05
CA LYS A 194 12.97 -13.08 4.63
C LYS A 194 12.96 -11.67 4.05
N LEU A 195 13.37 -10.71 4.87
CA LEU A 195 13.70 -9.35 4.41
C LEU A 195 15.14 -9.04 4.81
N PHE A 196 15.98 -8.74 3.83
CA PHE A 196 17.42 -8.48 4.04
C PHE A 196 18.11 -9.56 4.90
N GLY A 197 17.75 -10.83 4.68
CA GLY A 197 18.30 -11.98 5.41
C GLY A 197 17.67 -12.26 6.79
N ARG A 198 16.69 -11.47 7.23
CA ARG A 198 15.98 -11.67 8.51
C ARG A 198 14.66 -12.41 8.29
N ASP A 199 14.47 -13.49 9.03
CA ASP A 199 13.25 -14.30 8.99
C ASP A 199 12.04 -13.57 9.60
N PHE A 200 10.93 -13.60 8.89
CA PHE A 200 9.65 -13.17 9.43
C PHE A 200 9.01 -14.28 10.29
N PRO A 201 8.56 -13.98 11.52
CA PRO A 201 7.95 -14.97 12.39
C PRO A 201 6.52 -15.32 11.94
N ASN A 202 6.38 -16.38 11.15
CA ASN A 202 5.10 -16.99 10.82
C ASN A 202 4.66 -18.04 11.86
N PRO A 203 3.34 -18.31 11.97
CA PRO A 203 2.24 -17.47 11.51
C PRO A 203 1.93 -16.32 12.46
N ILE A 204 1.20 -15.31 11.96
CA ILE A 204 0.55 -14.32 12.82
C ILE A 204 -0.83 -14.82 13.21
N ARG A 205 -1.08 -14.92 14.52
CA ARG A 205 -2.42 -15.16 15.05
C ARG A 205 -3.29 -13.92 14.82
N SER A 206 -4.31 -14.06 13.98
CA SER A 206 -5.24 -13.01 13.61
C SER A 206 -6.57 -13.64 13.22
N SER A 207 -7.51 -13.72 14.16
CA SER A 207 -8.83 -14.32 13.93
C SER A 207 -9.70 -13.50 12.98
N SER A 208 -10.56 -14.22 12.24
CA SER A 208 -11.67 -13.64 11.48
C SER A 208 -12.59 -12.78 12.35
N ARG A 209 -13.30 -11.82 11.74
CA ARG A 209 -14.35 -11.06 12.42
C ARG A 209 -15.43 -12.00 12.98
N THR A 210 -15.82 -11.79 14.23
CA THR A 210 -17.18 -12.03 14.68
C THR A 210 -17.98 -10.76 14.42
N PHE A 211 -19.01 -10.86 13.57
CA PHE A 211 -20.02 -9.82 13.48
C PHE A 211 -21.10 -10.19 14.51
N ASN A 212 -21.13 -9.45 15.62
CA ASN A 212 -22.29 -9.46 16.51
C ASN A 212 -23.29 -8.41 16.03
#